data_AF-A0A497KRJ9-F1
#
_entry.id   AF-A0A497KRJ9-F1
#
_cell.length_a   1.000
_cell.length_b   1.000
_cell.length_c   1.000
_cell.angle_alpha   90.00
_cell.angle_beta   90.00
_cell.angle_gamma   90.00
#
_symmetry.space_group_name_H-M   'P 1'
#
loop_
_entity.id
_entity.type
_entity.pdbx_description
1 polymer ?
#
loop_
_entity_poly.entity_id
_entity_poly.type
_entity_poly.pdbx_seq_one_letter_code
_entity_poly.pdbx_strand_id
1 'polypeptide(L)'
;MTLIRSSKKPRVGLKDLRLLKKYEEILDSIAKDMSLPKEVTDHAKTLLYHISLFNFDLIYDEIRRSKKYVIGAIIEIASRELGFYFSTKYFVRKYGITYRTFYKFLNRLSHELGIYYDFDINRAIEFYSRYLNLSSEDIDKIKDIMDKLTDEMYSYRKSSIAFVTYLQSAKPMTMNEIAKKLRITTKSLEPYLKKGKA
;
A
#
# COMPACT_ATOMS: atom_id res chain seq x y z
N MET A 1 1.66 10.93 -11.46
CA MET A 1 1.64 11.63 -10.15
C MET A 1 0.36 12.44 -10.10
N THR A 2 -0.61 12.04 -9.27
CA THR A 2 -1.85 12.81 -9.10
C THR A 2 -1.54 14.01 -8.22
N LEU A 3 -1.48 15.21 -8.81
CA LEU A 3 -1.42 16.45 -8.05
C LEU A 3 -2.72 16.56 -7.25
N ILE A 4 -2.63 16.45 -5.92
CA ILE A 4 -3.77 16.71 -5.04
C ILE A 4 -4.11 18.19 -5.21
N ARG A 5 -5.18 18.48 -5.95
CA ARG A 5 -5.66 19.85 -6.15
C ARG A 5 -6.48 20.25 -4.94
N SER A 6 -5.83 20.84 -3.94
CA SER A 6 -6.56 21.54 -2.88
C SER A 6 -6.84 22.99 -3.30
N SER A 7 -8.11 23.37 -3.32
CA SER A 7 -8.53 24.78 -3.48
C SER A 7 -8.42 25.59 -2.19
N LYS A 8 -8.02 24.95 -1.07
CA LYS A 8 -7.96 25.58 0.26
C LYS A 8 -6.60 26.27 0.45
N LYS A 9 -6.61 27.49 1.00
CA LYS A 9 -5.38 28.19 1.41
C LYS A 9 -4.67 27.37 2.51
N PRO A 10 -3.33 27.25 2.48
CA PRO A 10 -2.58 26.53 3.50
C PRO A 10 -2.81 27.18 4.87
N ARG A 11 -3.18 26.38 5.87
CA ARG A 11 -3.39 26.80 7.26
C ARG A 11 -2.30 26.16 8.13
N VAL A 12 -1.18 26.83 8.33
CA VAL A 12 -0.12 26.25 9.18
C VAL A 12 0.46 27.31 10.10
N GLY A 13 0.25 27.14 11.40
CA GLY A 13 1.03 27.81 12.43
C GLY A 13 2.21 26.93 12.90
N LEU A 14 3.16 27.52 13.61
CA LEU A 14 4.34 26.83 14.20
C LEU A 14 3.99 25.61 15.08
N LYS A 15 2.81 25.60 15.71
CA LYS A 15 2.33 24.48 16.53
C LYS A 15 1.96 23.25 15.68
N ASP A 16 1.51 23.47 14.45
CA ASP A 16 1.05 22.41 13.55
C ASP A 16 2.25 21.66 12.93
N LEU A 17 3.37 22.37 12.68
CA LEU A 17 4.63 21.77 12.24
C LEU A 17 5.25 20.83 13.28
N ARG A 18 5.12 21.13 14.58
CA ARG A 18 5.59 20.24 15.66
C ARG A 18 4.75 18.97 15.78
N LEU A 19 3.47 19.03 15.43
CA LEU A 19 2.59 17.87 15.40
C LEU A 19 2.90 16.97 14.20
N LEU A 20 3.23 17.57 13.04
CA LEU A 20 3.64 16.84 11.84
C LEU A 20 4.83 15.91 12.12
N LYS A 21 5.88 16.39 12.79
CA LYS A 21 7.05 15.57 13.13
C LYS A 21 6.69 14.35 13.97
N LYS A 22 5.77 14.49 14.93
CA LYS A 22 5.27 13.35 15.73
C LYS A 22 4.47 12.35 14.89
N TYR A 23 3.78 12.81 13.85
CA TYR A 23 3.06 11.94 12.93
C TYR A 23 4.00 11.20 11.98
N GLU A 24 5.08 11.85 11.54
CA GLU A 24 6.15 11.20 10.77
C GLU A 24 6.85 10.10 11.58
N GLU A 25 7.17 10.33 12.86
CA GLU A 25 7.75 9.32 13.74
C GLU A 25 6.84 8.07 13.87
N ILE A 26 5.52 8.28 13.93
CA ILE A 26 4.54 7.19 13.95
C ILE A 26 4.50 6.46 12.60
N LEU A 27 4.56 7.20 11.49
CA LEU A 27 4.62 6.65 10.15
C LEU A 27 5.86 5.77 9.99
N ASP A 28 7.03 6.23 10.41
CA ASP A 28 8.28 5.48 10.38
C ASP A 28 8.22 4.21 11.23
N SER A 29 7.61 4.29 12.42
CA SER A 29 7.35 3.12 13.26
C SER A 29 6.46 2.09 12.56
N ILE A 30 5.38 2.52 11.91
CA ILE A 30 4.47 1.62 11.17
C ILE A 30 5.20 1.05 9.94
N ALA A 31 5.98 1.87 9.23
CA ALA A 31 6.74 1.44 8.07
C ALA A 31 7.74 0.33 8.41
N LYS A 32 8.44 0.46 9.54
CA LYS A 32 9.32 -0.58 10.07
C LYS A 32 8.53 -1.84 10.44
N ASP A 33 7.43 -1.67 11.19
CA ASP A 33 6.58 -2.75 11.67
C ASP A 33 5.92 -3.57 10.56
N MET A 34 5.63 -2.93 9.43
CA MET A 34 4.98 -3.51 8.25
C MET A 34 6.00 -3.82 7.15
N SER A 35 7.28 -3.54 7.37
CA SER A 35 8.36 -3.73 6.40
C SER A 35 8.10 -3.06 5.05
N LEU A 36 7.63 -1.83 5.06
CA LEU A 36 7.27 -1.09 3.85
C LEU A 36 8.51 -0.75 3.01
N PRO A 37 8.40 -0.75 1.67
CA PRO A 37 9.41 -0.15 0.81
C PRO A 37 9.66 1.32 1.15
N LYS A 38 10.88 1.79 0.93
CA LYS A 38 11.24 3.20 1.16
C LYS A 38 10.39 4.15 0.29
N GLU A 39 10.19 3.81 -0.98
CA GLU A 39 9.35 4.60 -1.91
C GLU A 39 7.92 4.80 -1.38
N VAL A 40 7.32 3.75 -0.79
CA VAL A 40 5.98 3.84 -0.17
C VAL A 40 6.00 4.73 1.07
N THR A 41 7.04 4.59 1.90
CA THR A 41 7.21 5.42 3.11
C THR A 41 7.37 6.90 2.77
N ASP A 42 8.22 7.22 1.79
CA ASP A 42 8.50 8.59 1.36
C ASP A 42 7.27 9.23 0.71
N HIS A 43 6.53 8.46 -0.10
CA HIS A 43 5.28 8.93 -0.69
C HIS A 43 4.19 9.16 0.37
N ALA A 44 4.08 8.27 1.36
CA ALA A 44 3.15 8.44 2.48
C ALA A 44 3.48 9.69 3.33
N LYS A 45 4.76 10.02 3.51
CA LYS A 45 5.18 11.28 4.18
C LYS A 45 4.77 12.51 3.37
N THR A 46 4.92 12.45 2.06
CA THR A 46 4.47 13.53 1.16
C THR A 46 2.96 13.75 1.26
N LEU A 47 2.17 12.66 1.27
CA LEU A 47 0.72 12.73 1.49
C LEU A 47 0.38 13.28 2.86
N LEU A 48 1.04 12.82 3.92
CA LEU A 48 0.84 13.32 5.29
C LEU A 48 1.09 14.83 5.38
N TYR A 49 2.17 15.32 4.77
CA TYR A 49 2.47 16.74 4.69
C TYR A 49 1.34 17.49 3.97
N HIS A 50 0.95 17.05 2.78
CA HIS A 50 -0.12 17.68 2.01
C HIS A 50 -1.45 17.72 2.78
N ILE A 51 -1.86 16.60 3.39
CA ILE A 51 -3.07 16.53 4.20
C ILE A 51 -2.98 17.49 5.39
N SER A 52 -1.83 17.56 6.06
CA SER A 52 -1.64 18.43 7.23
C SER A 52 -1.69 19.91 6.87
N LEU A 53 -1.26 20.31 5.66
CA LEU A 53 -1.30 21.71 5.22
C LEU A 53 -2.70 22.17 4.78
N PHE A 54 -3.43 21.28 4.10
CA PHE A 54 -4.60 21.67 3.33
C PHE A 54 -5.92 21.06 3.83
N ASN A 55 -5.84 19.96 4.58
CA ASN A 55 -6.99 19.16 5.02
C ASN A 55 -6.84 18.73 6.49
N PHE A 56 -6.18 19.53 7.33
CA PHE A 56 -5.92 19.17 8.72
C PHE A 56 -7.20 18.88 9.52
N ASP A 57 -8.25 19.68 9.30
CA ASP A 57 -9.56 19.52 9.96
C ASP A 57 -10.15 18.11 9.74
N LEU A 58 -9.87 17.49 8.59
CA LEU A 58 -10.36 16.16 8.23
C LEU A 58 -9.72 15.04 9.08
N ILE A 59 -8.47 15.26 9.50
CA ILE A 59 -7.70 14.28 10.28
C ILE A 59 -7.64 14.62 11.77
N TYR A 60 -7.94 15.86 12.16
CA TYR A 60 -7.73 16.36 13.52
C TYR A 60 -8.49 15.53 14.57
N ASP A 61 -9.79 15.34 14.40
CA ASP A 61 -10.62 14.58 15.36
C ASP A 61 -10.26 13.09 15.37
N GLU A 62 -9.90 12.54 14.22
CA GLU A 62 -9.55 11.12 14.09
C GLU A 62 -8.19 10.80 14.71
N ILE A 63 -7.22 11.72 14.59
CA ILE A 63 -5.89 11.61 15.20
C ILE A 63 -5.97 11.63 16.73
N ARG A 64 -6.92 12.37 17.31
CA ARG A 64 -7.15 12.39 18.77
C ARG A 64 -7.67 11.03 19.26
N ARG A 65 -8.45 10.33 18.44
CA ARG A 65 -8.94 8.97 18.73
C ARG A 65 -7.84 7.93 18.55
N SER A 66 -7.15 7.94 17.41
CA SER A 66 -6.03 7.06 17.13
C SER A 66 -5.14 7.61 16.01
N LYS A 67 -3.92 7.99 16.37
CA LYS A 67 -2.91 8.45 15.40
C LYS A 67 -2.56 7.34 14.40
N LYS A 68 -2.37 6.11 14.90
CA LYS A 68 -1.98 4.96 14.06
C LYS A 68 -3.03 4.68 12.99
N TYR A 69 -4.30 4.79 13.34
CA TYR A 69 -5.42 4.64 12.42
C TYR A 69 -5.35 5.61 11.23
N VAL A 70 -5.13 6.89 11.50
CA VAL A 70 -5.04 7.91 10.44
C VAL A 70 -3.82 7.68 9.57
N ILE A 71 -2.66 7.45 10.19
CA ILE A 71 -1.40 7.21 9.47
C ILE A 71 -1.48 5.93 8.63
N GLY A 72 -2.13 4.88 9.13
CA GLY A 72 -2.38 3.65 8.38
C GLY A 72 -3.23 3.88 7.14
N ALA A 73 -4.25 4.75 7.20
CA ALA A 73 -5.05 5.10 6.04
C ALA A 73 -4.25 5.88 4.99
N ILE A 74 -3.38 6.80 5.43
CA ILE A 74 -2.46 7.54 4.54
C ILE A 74 -1.48 6.58 3.85
N ILE A 75 -0.92 5.61 4.59
CA ILE A 75 -0.05 4.57 4.03
C ILE A 75 -0.80 3.69 3.03
N GLU A 76 -2.03 3.27 3.33
CA GLU A 76 -2.86 2.48 2.41
C GLU A 76 -3.12 3.26 1.11
N ILE A 77 -3.40 4.55 1.20
CA ILE A 77 -3.55 5.44 0.04
C ILE A 77 -2.24 5.48 -0.76
N ALA A 78 -1.10 5.78 -0.11
CA ALA A 78 0.20 5.83 -0.75
C ALA A 78 0.54 4.51 -1.47
N SER A 79 0.23 3.39 -0.82
CA SER A 79 0.50 2.05 -1.34
C SER A 79 -0.32 1.78 -2.61
N ARG A 80 -1.61 2.13 -2.61
CA ARG A 80 -2.47 2.01 -3.80
C ARG A 80 -2.02 2.91 -4.94
N GLU A 81 -1.62 4.15 -4.63
CA GLU A 81 -1.11 5.07 -5.64
C GLU A 81 0.16 4.57 -6.31
N LEU A 82 0.99 3.82 -5.60
CA LEU A 82 2.20 3.23 -6.13
C LEU A 82 2.00 1.83 -6.70
N GLY A 83 0.85 1.18 -6.50
CA GLY A 83 0.64 -0.23 -6.88
C GLY A 83 1.25 -1.24 -5.90
N PHE A 84 1.69 -0.80 -4.72
CA PHE A 84 2.18 -1.68 -3.66
C PHE A 84 1.01 -2.24 -2.84
N TYR A 85 1.12 -3.51 -2.44
CA TYR A 85 0.14 -4.10 -1.55
C TYR A 85 0.42 -3.83 -0.09
N PHE A 86 -0.46 -3.05 0.54
CA PHE A 86 -0.52 -2.93 1.97
C PHE A 86 -1.57 -3.89 2.55
N SER A 87 -1.13 -4.77 3.44
CA SER A 87 -2.02 -5.73 4.09
C SER A 87 -2.86 -5.04 5.17
N THR A 88 -3.94 -4.36 4.75
CA THR A 88 -4.86 -3.67 5.66
C THR A 88 -5.40 -4.60 6.75
N LYS A 89 -5.73 -5.86 6.41
CA LYS A 89 -6.20 -6.85 7.40
C LYS A 89 -5.18 -7.10 8.51
N TYR A 90 -3.90 -7.24 8.15
CA TYR A 90 -2.83 -7.43 9.13
C TYR A 90 -2.62 -6.17 9.96
N PHE A 91 -2.59 -4.99 9.30
CA PHE A 91 -2.45 -3.70 9.96
C PHE A 91 -3.52 -3.48 11.04
N VAL A 92 -4.80 -3.59 10.68
CA VAL A 92 -5.89 -3.29 11.62
C VAL A 92 -5.91 -4.27 12.80
N ARG A 93 -5.57 -5.55 12.56
CA ARG A 93 -5.43 -6.55 13.62
C ARG A 93 -4.27 -6.22 14.56
N LYS A 94 -3.09 -5.86 14.01
CA LYS A 94 -1.89 -5.53 14.79
C LYS A 94 -2.09 -4.34 15.72
N TYR A 95 -2.89 -3.36 15.30
CA TYR A 95 -3.11 -2.13 16.05
C TYR A 95 -4.48 -2.04 16.75
N GLY A 96 -5.24 -3.14 16.82
CA GLY A 96 -6.52 -3.18 17.54
C GLY A 96 -7.61 -2.29 16.95
N ILE A 97 -7.60 -2.11 15.63
CA ILE A 97 -8.56 -1.29 14.88
C ILE A 97 -9.57 -2.23 14.21
N THR A 98 -10.86 -1.86 14.20
CA THR A 98 -11.84 -2.65 13.45
C THR A 98 -11.73 -2.36 11.95
N TYR A 99 -11.86 -3.40 11.13
CA TYR A 99 -11.78 -3.27 9.67
C TYR A 99 -12.82 -2.28 9.12
N ARG A 100 -14.05 -2.32 9.66
CA ARG A 100 -15.14 -1.42 9.26
C ARG A 100 -14.81 0.04 9.54
N THR A 101 -14.29 0.35 10.73
CA THR A 101 -13.93 1.73 11.09
C THR A 101 -12.81 2.24 10.20
N PHE A 102 -11.77 1.41 9.97
CA PHE A 102 -10.67 1.75 9.07
C PHE A 102 -11.15 2.11 7.66
N TYR A 103 -11.95 1.25 7.04
CA TYR A 103 -12.45 1.50 5.68
C TYR A 103 -13.41 2.68 5.60
N LYS A 104 -14.24 2.92 6.62
CA LYS A 104 -15.13 4.09 6.65
C LYS A 104 -14.33 5.39 6.56
N PHE A 105 -13.23 5.50 7.30
CA PHE A 105 -12.37 6.68 7.24
C PHE A 105 -11.48 6.71 6.01
N LEU A 106 -10.90 5.59 5.60
CA LEU A 106 -10.13 5.49 4.36
C LEU A 106 -10.96 6.02 3.19
N ASN A 107 -12.20 5.57 3.04
CA ASN A 107 -13.08 6.01 1.96
C ASN A 107 -13.41 7.51 2.06
N ARG A 108 -13.67 8.03 3.27
CA ARG A 108 -13.91 9.46 3.50
C ARG A 108 -12.68 10.29 3.12
N LEU A 109 -11.50 9.89 3.61
CA LEU A 109 -10.23 10.54 3.33
C LEU A 109 -9.93 10.52 1.83
N SER A 110 -10.10 9.38 1.17
CA SER A 110 -9.90 9.26 -0.27
C SER A 110 -10.84 10.18 -1.05
N HIS A 111 -12.13 10.17 -0.72
CA HIS A 111 -13.11 11.04 -1.38
C HIS A 111 -12.74 12.53 -1.27
N GLU A 112 -12.33 12.96 -0.09
CA GLU A 112 -12.00 14.37 0.20
C GLU A 112 -10.69 14.82 -0.43
N LEU A 113 -9.77 13.90 -0.65
CA LEU A 113 -8.56 14.16 -1.43
C LEU A 113 -8.80 14.09 -2.95
N GLY A 114 -10.03 13.75 -3.38
CA GLY A 114 -10.39 13.59 -4.78
C GLY A 114 -9.74 12.36 -5.42
N ILE A 115 -9.45 11.34 -4.61
CA ILE A 115 -8.69 10.19 -5.04
C ILE A 115 -9.61 8.97 -5.13
N TYR A 116 -9.71 8.42 -6.32
CA TYR A 116 -10.49 7.23 -6.63
C TYR A 116 -9.52 6.20 -7.15
N TYR A 117 -9.35 5.12 -6.39
CA TYR A 117 -8.42 4.06 -6.78
C TYR A 117 -9.11 2.71 -6.73
N ASP A 118 -9.33 2.16 -7.91
CA ASP A 118 -9.38 0.72 -8.07
C ASP A 118 -7.94 0.19 -8.08
N PHE A 119 -7.75 -1.04 -7.59
CA PHE A 119 -6.44 -1.66 -7.67
C PHE A 119 -6.08 -1.88 -9.15
N ASP A 120 -5.09 -1.13 -9.62
CA ASP A 120 -4.56 -1.20 -10.97
C ASP A 120 -3.45 -2.25 -11.03
N ILE A 121 -3.74 -3.32 -11.77
CA ILE A 121 -2.85 -4.46 -11.91
C ILE A 121 -1.56 -4.10 -12.65
N ASN A 122 -1.63 -3.18 -13.62
CA ASN A 122 -0.47 -2.74 -14.37
C ASN A 122 0.47 -1.93 -13.49
N ARG A 123 -0.10 -1.07 -12.64
CA ARG A 123 0.68 -0.31 -11.66
C ARG A 123 1.40 -1.22 -10.66
N ALA A 124 0.75 -2.29 -10.22
CA ALA A 124 1.40 -3.27 -9.37
C ALA A 124 2.54 -3.99 -10.10
N ILE A 125 2.35 -4.36 -11.37
CA ILE A 125 3.42 -4.94 -12.18
C ILE A 125 4.60 -3.99 -12.29
N GLU A 126 4.35 -2.72 -12.62
CA GLU A 126 5.38 -1.67 -12.73
C GLU A 126 6.11 -1.41 -11.41
N PHE A 127 5.40 -1.44 -10.29
CA PHE A 127 6.01 -1.28 -8.98
C PHE A 127 6.97 -2.44 -8.68
N TYR A 128 6.46 -3.67 -8.76
CA TYR A 128 7.23 -4.85 -8.40
C TYR A 128 8.31 -5.17 -9.43
N SER A 129 8.16 -4.80 -10.71
CA SER A 129 9.22 -4.94 -11.70
C SER A 129 10.43 -4.09 -11.36
N ARG A 130 10.22 -2.82 -11.00
CA ARG A 130 11.29 -1.92 -10.53
C ARG A 130 11.85 -2.40 -9.19
N TYR A 131 10.98 -2.74 -8.23
CA TYR A 131 11.37 -3.15 -6.89
C TYR A 131 12.17 -4.47 -6.87
N LEU A 132 11.89 -5.39 -7.80
CA LEU A 132 12.57 -6.68 -7.91
C LEU A 132 13.65 -6.71 -9.00
N ASN A 133 13.88 -5.59 -9.68
CA ASN A 133 14.80 -5.45 -10.82
C ASN A 133 14.53 -6.51 -11.90
N LEU A 134 13.32 -6.54 -12.43
CA LEU A 134 12.86 -7.46 -13.47
C LEU A 134 13.11 -6.87 -14.85
N SER A 135 13.50 -7.73 -15.80
CA SER A 135 13.62 -7.38 -17.22
C SER A 135 12.25 -7.32 -17.91
N SER A 136 12.21 -6.80 -19.14
CA SER A 136 11.00 -6.84 -19.97
C SER A 136 10.51 -8.28 -20.21
N GLU A 137 11.42 -9.22 -20.45
CA GLU A 137 11.08 -10.64 -20.64
C GLU A 137 10.45 -11.25 -19.38
N ASP A 138 10.92 -10.86 -18.20
CA ASP A 138 10.34 -11.29 -16.93
C ASP A 138 8.91 -10.76 -16.75
N ILE A 139 8.67 -9.50 -17.14
CA ILE A 139 7.36 -8.87 -17.09
C ILE A 139 6.39 -9.58 -18.03
N ASP A 140 6.83 -9.94 -19.24
CA ASP A 140 6.01 -10.65 -20.21
C ASP A 140 5.61 -12.04 -19.68
N LYS A 141 6.55 -12.78 -19.07
CA LYS A 141 6.24 -14.06 -18.39
C LYS A 141 5.23 -13.89 -17.25
N ILE A 142 5.33 -12.81 -16.47
CA ILE A 142 4.37 -12.52 -15.40
C ILE A 142 2.98 -12.26 -16.00
N LYS A 143 2.88 -11.48 -17.07
CA LYS A 143 1.62 -11.23 -17.78
C LYS A 143 1.03 -12.50 -18.37
N ASP A 144 1.84 -13.35 -19.00
CA ASP A 144 1.40 -14.64 -19.53
C ASP A 144 0.82 -15.55 -18.44
N ILE A 145 1.44 -15.58 -17.25
CA ILE A 145 0.90 -16.32 -16.10
C ILE A 145 -0.44 -15.70 -15.68
N MET A 146 -0.53 -14.37 -15.63
CA MET A 146 -1.77 -13.68 -15.28
C MET A 146 -2.88 -14.01 -16.27
N ASP A 147 -2.64 -13.98 -17.57
CA ASP A 147 -3.68 -14.22 -18.58
C ASP A 147 -4.25 -15.64 -18.49
N LYS A 148 -3.46 -16.60 -18.02
CA LYS A 148 -3.90 -17.99 -17.75
C LYS A 148 -4.73 -18.12 -16.47
N LEU A 149 -4.68 -17.16 -15.54
CA LEU A 149 -5.51 -17.16 -14.34
C LEU A 149 -6.94 -16.72 -14.70
N THR A 150 -7.82 -17.70 -14.84
CA THR A 150 -9.21 -17.53 -15.28
C THR A 150 -10.14 -17.00 -14.19
N ASP A 151 -9.78 -17.10 -12.91
CA ASP A 151 -10.80 -17.23 -11.86
C ASP A 151 -10.68 -16.30 -10.65
N GLU A 152 -10.23 -15.05 -10.83
CA GLU A 152 -10.20 -14.09 -9.71
C GLU A 152 -10.71 -12.70 -10.11
N MET A 153 -11.95 -12.38 -9.67
CA MET A 153 -12.59 -11.05 -9.77
C MET A 153 -11.78 -9.91 -9.11
N TYR A 154 -10.68 -10.20 -8.41
CA TYR A 154 -9.84 -9.22 -7.74
C TYR A 154 -8.44 -9.16 -8.39
N SER A 155 -8.19 -8.08 -9.13
CA SER A 155 -6.93 -7.77 -9.82
C SER A 155 -5.69 -7.92 -8.92
N TYR A 156 -5.80 -7.57 -7.65
CA TYR A 156 -4.70 -7.75 -6.68
C TYR A 156 -4.28 -9.20 -6.49
N ARG A 157 -5.25 -10.09 -6.27
CA ARG A 157 -4.96 -11.49 -5.96
C ARG A 157 -4.36 -12.21 -7.18
N LYS A 158 -4.86 -11.87 -8.37
CA LYS A 158 -4.31 -12.26 -9.66
C LYS A 158 -2.83 -11.84 -9.81
N SER A 159 -2.50 -10.57 -9.51
CA SER A 159 -1.10 -10.09 -9.54
C SER A 159 -0.20 -10.83 -8.55
N SER A 160 -0.66 -11.05 -7.31
CA SER A 160 0.11 -11.77 -6.29
C SER A 160 0.38 -13.22 -6.68
N ILE A 161 -0.58 -13.92 -7.27
CA ILE A 161 -0.37 -15.28 -7.77
C ILE A 161 0.71 -15.27 -8.84
N ALA A 162 0.62 -14.38 -9.82
CA ALA A 162 1.58 -14.36 -10.92
C ALA A 162 3.01 -14.04 -10.48
N PHE A 163 3.19 -13.05 -9.59
CA PHE A 163 4.51 -12.76 -9.02
C PHE A 163 5.09 -13.93 -8.24
N VAL A 164 4.27 -14.59 -7.41
CA VAL A 164 4.70 -15.73 -6.60
C VAL A 164 5.07 -16.93 -7.48
N THR A 165 4.29 -17.21 -8.52
CA THR A 165 4.55 -18.27 -9.49
C THR A 165 5.83 -18.00 -10.27
N TYR A 166 5.98 -16.80 -10.84
CA TYR A 166 7.17 -16.42 -11.60
C TYR A 166 8.45 -16.54 -10.76
N LEU A 167 8.43 -16.04 -9.52
CA LEU A 167 9.58 -16.13 -8.62
C LEU A 167 9.88 -17.57 -8.16
N GLN A 168 8.91 -18.47 -8.19
CA GLN A 168 9.19 -19.88 -7.91
C GLN A 168 9.70 -20.64 -9.15
N SER A 169 9.14 -20.39 -10.34
CA SER A 169 9.37 -21.22 -11.52
C SER A 169 10.45 -20.68 -12.46
N ALA A 170 10.49 -19.38 -12.70
CA ALA A 170 11.35 -18.75 -13.70
C ALA A 170 12.58 -18.08 -13.08
N LYS A 171 12.48 -17.64 -11.82
CA LYS A 171 13.60 -17.06 -11.05
C LYS A 171 13.73 -17.75 -9.71
N PRO A 172 14.10 -19.05 -9.68
CA PRO A 172 13.84 -19.97 -8.57
C PRO A 172 14.32 -19.42 -7.23
N MET A 173 13.36 -19.00 -6.42
CA MET A 173 13.54 -18.55 -5.05
C MET A 173 12.82 -19.48 -4.08
N THR A 174 13.36 -19.62 -2.88
CA THR A 174 12.70 -20.31 -1.78
C THR A 174 11.45 -19.54 -1.33
N MET A 175 10.49 -20.23 -0.69
CA MET A 175 9.29 -19.57 -0.15
C MET A 175 9.62 -18.44 0.83
N ASN A 176 10.70 -18.57 1.61
CA ASN A 176 11.15 -17.53 2.53
C ASN A 176 11.64 -16.28 1.80
N GLU A 177 12.37 -16.45 0.69
CA GLU A 177 12.86 -15.34 -0.13
C GLU A 177 11.71 -14.61 -0.82
N ILE A 178 10.75 -15.35 -1.37
CA ILE A 178 9.54 -14.79 -2.00
C ILE A 178 8.73 -14.01 -0.97
N ALA A 179 8.48 -14.59 0.21
CA ALA A 179 7.75 -13.97 1.31
C ALA A 179 8.42 -12.64 1.72
N LYS A 180 9.74 -12.67 1.89
CA LYS A 180 10.53 -11.49 2.25
C LYS A 180 10.49 -10.41 1.17
N LYS A 181 10.62 -10.77 -0.10
CA LYS A 181 10.61 -9.83 -1.23
C LYS A 181 9.23 -9.20 -1.44
N LEU A 182 8.17 -10.00 -1.43
CA LEU A 182 6.81 -9.52 -1.64
C LEU A 182 6.17 -8.95 -0.36
N ARG A 183 6.89 -9.00 0.78
CA ARG A 183 6.43 -8.52 2.09
C ARG A 183 5.12 -9.17 2.54
N ILE A 184 4.99 -10.47 2.26
CA ILE A 184 3.86 -11.31 2.67
C ILE A 184 4.33 -12.48 3.51
N THR A 185 3.43 -13.08 4.28
CA THR A 185 3.80 -14.23 5.11
C THR A 185 3.95 -15.50 4.26
N THR A 186 4.82 -16.41 4.66
CA THR A 186 4.97 -17.72 3.99
C THR A 186 3.67 -18.51 3.96
N LYS A 187 2.89 -18.47 5.04
CA LYS A 187 1.54 -19.06 5.10
C LYS A 187 0.57 -18.47 4.06
N SER A 188 0.76 -17.20 3.68
CA SER A 188 -0.02 -16.56 2.63
C SER A 188 0.43 -16.96 1.22
N LEU A 189 1.63 -17.52 1.05
CA LEU A 189 2.17 -17.94 -0.26
C LEU A 189 1.61 -19.27 -0.75
N GLU A 190 1.39 -20.24 0.14
CA GLU A 190 0.97 -21.60 -0.25
C GLU A 190 -0.27 -21.61 -1.15
N PRO A 191 -1.34 -20.83 -0.85
CA PRO A 191 -2.51 -20.79 -1.73
C PRO A 191 -2.20 -20.17 -3.10
N TYR A 192 -1.24 -19.24 -3.18
CA TYR A 192 -0.86 -18.59 -4.43
C TYR A 192 -0.08 -19.54 -5.33
N LEU A 193 0.89 -20.27 -4.77
CA LEU A 193 1.66 -21.27 -5.52
C LEU A 193 0.80 -22.41 -6.04
N LYS A 194 -0.15 -22.90 -5.25
CA LYS A 194 -1.08 -23.96 -5.69
C LYS A 194 -1.92 -23.49 -6.88
N LYS A 195 -2.41 -22.25 -6.84
CA LYS A 195 -3.25 -21.69 -7.90
C LYS A 195 -2.48 -21.34 -9.18
N GLY A 196 -1.21 -20.98 -9.07
CA GLY A 196 -0.39 -20.66 -10.23
C GLY A 196 0.16 -21.87 -11.01
N LYS A 197 -0.01 -23.08 -10.48
CA LYS A 197 0.35 -24.35 -11.13
C LYS A 197 -0.84 -25.07 -11.77
N ALA A 198 -2.06 -24.60 -11.49
CA ALA A 198 -3.30 -25.13 -12.05
C ALA A 198 -3.60 -24.42 -13.37
#